data_AF-G3TV24-F1
#
_entry.id   AF-G3TV24-F1
#
_cell.length_a   1.000
_cell.length_b   1.000
_cell.length_c   1.000
_cell.angle_alpha   90.00
_cell.angle_beta   90.00
_cell.angle_gamma   90.00
#
_symmetry.space_group_name_H-M   'P 1'
#
loop_
_entity.id
_entity.type
_entity.pdbx_description
1 polymer ?
#
loop_
_entity_poly.entity_id
_entity_poly.type
_entity_poly.pdbx_seq_one_letter_code
_entity_poly.pdbx_strand_id
1 'polypeptide(L)'
;MTETTKTHVILLACGSFNPITKGTFRCSERARDYLHKTGRFIVIGGIVSPVHDSYGKQGLVSSRHRLIMCQLAVQNSDWIRVDPWECYQDTWQTTCSVLEHHRDLMKRVTGCILSNVNTPSMTPVIGQPQHETPQPIYQNSNVPAKPTAAKILGKVGESLSRICCVRPPVERFTFVDENANLGTVMRYEEIELRILLLCGSDLLESFCIPGLWNEADMEVIVGDFGIVVVPRDAADTDRIMNHSSILRKYRVSPPSPFWDNSGTHLIYCFFLSRLALQHGDGHVVDYLSQPVIDYILKSQLYINTSG
;
A
#
# COMPACT_ATOMS: atom_id res chain seq x y z
N MET A 1 -21.87 4.56 -28.12
CA MET A 1 -21.58 3.73 -26.94
C MET A 1 -20.46 4.43 -26.19
N THR A 2 -20.75 5.00 -25.02
CA THR A 2 -19.72 5.66 -24.19
C THR A 2 -18.75 4.60 -23.71
N GLU A 3 -17.45 4.76 -23.98
CA GLU A 3 -16.42 3.94 -23.32
C GLU A 3 -16.64 4.03 -21.81
N THR A 4 -16.86 2.89 -21.18
CA THR A 4 -16.95 2.83 -19.71
C THR A 4 -15.52 2.91 -19.20
N THR A 5 -15.19 4.03 -18.56
CA THR A 5 -13.90 4.22 -17.89
C THR A 5 -13.71 3.10 -16.87
N LYS A 6 -12.67 2.28 -17.03
CA LYS A 6 -12.39 1.16 -16.13
C LYS A 6 -11.77 1.67 -14.82
N THR A 7 -12.22 1.12 -13.70
CA THR A 7 -11.67 1.43 -12.38
C THR A 7 -10.31 0.75 -12.22
N HIS A 8 -9.29 1.51 -11.85
CA HIS A 8 -7.95 1.00 -11.58
C HIS A 8 -7.85 0.52 -10.13
N VAL A 9 -7.24 -0.64 -9.91
CA VAL A 9 -7.25 -1.31 -8.61
C VAL A 9 -5.85 -1.71 -8.19
N ILE A 10 -5.55 -1.49 -6.91
CA ILE A 10 -4.44 -2.11 -6.20
C ILE A 10 -5.00 -3.15 -5.21
N LEU A 11 -4.47 -4.36 -5.27
CA LEU A 11 -4.82 -5.42 -4.32
C LEU A 11 -3.87 -5.38 -3.13
N LEU A 12 -4.39 -5.21 -1.92
CA LEU A 12 -3.61 -5.23 -0.69
C LEU A 12 -3.85 -6.53 0.09
N ALA A 13 -2.82 -7.33 0.29
CA ALA A 13 -2.84 -8.52 1.13
C ALA A 13 -2.14 -8.24 2.46
N CYS A 14 -2.91 -8.13 3.54
CA CYS A 14 -2.40 -8.03 4.90
C CYS A 14 -2.29 -9.44 5.51
N GLY A 15 -1.24 -9.70 6.31
CA GLY A 15 -1.14 -11.00 6.98
C GLY A 15 0.17 -11.25 7.70
N SER A 16 0.24 -12.37 8.42
CA SER A 16 1.46 -12.71 9.14
C SER A 16 2.62 -13.06 8.21
N PHE A 17 2.37 -13.77 7.11
CA PHE A 17 3.39 -14.28 6.17
C PHE A 17 4.58 -14.96 6.87
N ASN A 18 4.26 -16.04 7.58
CA ASN A 18 5.11 -16.60 8.62
C ASN A 18 5.35 -18.13 8.44
N PRO A 19 5.95 -18.60 7.34
CA PRO A 19 6.48 -17.82 6.21
C PRO A 19 5.41 -17.53 5.13
N ILE A 20 5.73 -16.66 4.17
CA ILE A 20 4.90 -16.47 2.97
C ILE A 20 4.87 -17.76 2.14
N THR A 21 3.71 -18.13 1.58
CA THR A 21 3.56 -19.35 0.78
C THR A 21 3.25 -19.02 -0.67
N LYS A 22 3.47 -19.98 -1.58
CA LYS A 22 3.00 -19.96 -2.98
C LYS A 22 1.48 -19.74 -3.07
N GLY A 23 0.74 -20.13 -2.03
CA GLY A 23 -0.70 -19.87 -1.91
C GLY A 23 -1.05 -18.39 -1.99
N THR A 24 -0.29 -17.52 -1.30
CA THR A 24 -0.52 -16.07 -1.35
C THR A 24 -0.45 -15.53 -2.79
N PHE A 25 0.54 -15.97 -3.57
CA PHE A 25 0.68 -15.59 -4.98
C PHE A 25 -0.47 -16.09 -5.82
N ARG A 26 -0.83 -17.37 -5.68
CA ARG A 26 -1.94 -17.97 -6.43
C ARG A 26 -3.26 -17.26 -6.13
N CYS A 27 -3.49 -16.84 -4.88
CA CYS A 27 -4.64 -16.01 -4.52
C CYS A 27 -4.59 -14.66 -5.23
N SER A 28 -3.44 -13.97 -5.22
CA SER A 28 -3.27 -12.69 -5.92
C SER A 28 -3.52 -12.80 -7.43
N GLU A 29 -2.94 -13.78 -8.11
CA GLU A 29 -3.15 -14.01 -9.55
C GLU A 29 -4.62 -14.31 -9.86
N ARG A 30 -5.27 -15.18 -9.07
CA ARG A 30 -6.67 -15.54 -9.25
C ARG A 30 -7.60 -14.33 -9.07
N ALA A 31 -7.35 -13.51 -8.04
CA ALA A 31 -8.08 -12.27 -7.82
C ALA A 31 -7.89 -11.29 -8.98
N ARG A 32 -6.65 -11.14 -9.47
CA ARG A 32 -6.32 -10.30 -10.62
C ARG A 32 -7.06 -10.73 -11.89
N ASP A 33 -6.96 -12.01 -12.25
CA ASP A 33 -7.63 -12.60 -13.40
C ASP A 33 -9.15 -12.41 -13.32
N TYR A 34 -9.73 -12.68 -12.16
CA TYR A 34 -11.15 -12.51 -11.93
C TYR A 34 -11.59 -11.06 -12.15
N LEU A 35 -10.90 -10.08 -11.54
CA LEU A 35 -11.21 -8.67 -11.68
C LEU A 35 -11.10 -8.18 -13.13
N HIS A 36 -10.05 -8.59 -13.85
CA HIS A 36 -9.89 -8.27 -15.28
C HIS A 36 -10.99 -8.89 -16.14
N LYS A 37 -11.38 -10.15 -15.88
CA LYS A 37 -12.48 -10.85 -16.59
C LYS A 37 -13.83 -10.15 -16.44
N THR A 38 -14.07 -9.41 -15.36
CA THR A 38 -15.30 -8.63 -15.22
C THR A 38 -15.44 -7.50 -16.25
N GLY A 39 -14.35 -7.11 -16.92
CA GLY A 39 -14.30 -5.98 -17.84
C GLY A 39 -14.38 -4.59 -17.20
N ARG A 40 -14.64 -4.52 -15.88
CA ARG A 40 -14.82 -3.26 -15.12
C ARG A 40 -13.55 -2.74 -14.46
N PHE A 41 -12.61 -3.64 -14.16
CA PHE A 41 -11.42 -3.30 -13.38
C PHE A 41 -10.13 -3.55 -14.16
N ILE A 42 -9.13 -2.71 -13.88
CA ILE A 42 -7.73 -2.93 -14.25
C ILE A 42 -6.92 -3.00 -12.97
N VAL A 43 -6.52 -4.20 -12.56
CA VAL A 43 -5.50 -4.35 -11.51
C VAL A 43 -4.15 -3.86 -12.03
N ILE A 44 -3.62 -2.83 -11.38
CA ILE A 44 -2.35 -2.17 -11.73
C ILE A 44 -1.21 -2.49 -10.75
N GLY A 45 -1.53 -3.09 -9.61
CA GLY A 45 -0.52 -3.45 -8.61
C GLY A 45 -1.05 -4.34 -7.50
N GLY A 46 -0.13 -5.02 -6.85
CA GLY A 46 -0.38 -5.82 -5.65
C GLY A 46 0.59 -5.41 -4.54
N ILE A 47 0.09 -5.32 -3.31
CA ILE A 47 0.89 -5.02 -2.12
C ILE A 47 0.75 -6.17 -1.14
N VAL A 48 1.88 -6.69 -0.67
CA VAL A 48 1.97 -7.60 0.47
C VAL A 48 2.42 -6.77 1.68
N SER A 49 1.59 -6.67 2.71
CA SER A 49 1.89 -5.95 3.96
C SER A 49 2.03 -6.95 5.12
N PRO A 50 3.26 -7.31 5.52
CA PRO A 50 3.46 -8.18 6.67
C PRO A 50 3.13 -7.48 7.98
N VAL A 51 2.48 -8.25 8.86
CA VAL A 51 2.00 -7.73 10.15
C VAL A 51 3.14 -7.27 11.06
N HIS A 52 2.90 -6.31 11.95
CA HIS A 52 3.85 -5.93 13.00
C HIS A 52 4.14 -7.08 14.02
N ASP A 53 5.30 -7.08 14.68
CA ASP A 53 5.68 -8.14 15.64
C ASP A 53 4.82 -8.15 16.91
N SER A 54 4.34 -6.98 17.35
CA SER A 54 3.41 -6.86 18.48
C SER A 54 2.01 -7.40 18.20
N TYR A 55 1.74 -7.96 17.02
CA TYR A 55 0.49 -8.69 16.75
C TYR A 55 0.28 -9.87 17.70
N GLY A 56 1.36 -10.40 18.28
CA GLY A 56 1.26 -11.36 19.39
C GLY A 56 0.80 -12.76 18.98
N LYS A 57 0.83 -13.10 17.69
CA LYS A 57 0.54 -14.46 17.23
C LYS A 57 1.61 -15.44 17.72
N GLN A 58 1.18 -16.56 18.29
CA GLN A 58 2.09 -17.61 18.74
C GLN A 58 2.98 -18.13 17.60
N GLY A 59 4.27 -18.27 17.87
CA GLY A 59 5.27 -18.67 16.89
C GLY A 59 5.50 -17.68 15.74
N LEU A 60 5.18 -16.39 15.92
CA LEU A 60 5.51 -15.31 14.98
C LEU A 60 7.01 -15.02 15.01
N VAL A 61 7.70 -15.28 13.89
CA VAL A 61 9.11 -14.85 13.76
C VAL A 61 9.17 -13.36 13.48
N SER A 62 10.30 -12.71 13.81
CA SER A 62 10.46 -11.26 13.67
C SER A 62 10.08 -10.75 12.27
N SER A 63 9.52 -9.54 12.22
CA SER A 63 9.08 -8.83 11.02
C SER A 63 10.19 -8.73 10.00
N ARG A 64 11.43 -8.49 10.45
CA ARG A 64 12.63 -8.48 9.62
C ARG A 64 12.79 -9.75 8.78
N HIS A 65 12.65 -10.93 9.39
CA HIS A 65 12.75 -12.19 8.65
C HIS A 65 11.58 -12.35 7.68
N ARG A 66 10.36 -11.99 8.10
CA ARG A 66 9.15 -12.10 7.28
C ARG A 66 9.18 -11.17 6.07
N LEU A 67 9.66 -9.93 6.24
CA LEU A 67 9.88 -8.98 5.15
C LEU A 67 10.84 -9.53 4.10
N ILE A 68 12.00 -10.08 4.53
CA ILE A 68 12.96 -10.66 3.60
C ILE A 68 12.36 -11.85 2.86
N MET A 69 11.65 -12.76 3.55
CA MET A 69 10.96 -13.87 2.90
C MET A 69 9.90 -13.40 1.91
N CYS A 70 9.11 -12.36 2.25
CA CYS A 70 8.14 -11.78 1.33
C CYS A 70 8.82 -11.19 0.08
N GLN A 71 9.92 -10.45 0.25
CA GLN A 71 10.68 -9.85 -0.85
C GLN A 71 11.24 -10.93 -1.79
N LEU A 72 11.86 -11.97 -1.22
CA LEU A 72 12.37 -13.12 -1.97
C LEU A 72 11.27 -13.87 -2.72
N ALA A 73 10.07 -13.95 -2.13
CA ALA A 73 8.96 -14.63 -2.76
C ALA A 73 8.41 -13.82 -3.95
N VAL A 74 8.36 -12.48 -3.87
CA VAL A 74 7.84 -11.62 -4.95
C VAL A 74 8.92 -11.14 -5.92
N GLN A 75 10.18 -11.54 -5.76
CA GLN A 75 11.31 -10.95 -6.51
C GLN A 75 11.18 -11.02 -8.04
N ASN A 76 10.47 -12.03 -8.55
CA ASN A 76 10.24 -12.23 -9.98
C ASN A 76 8.84 -11.74 -10.44
N SER A 77 8.05 -11.15 -9.55
CA SER A 77 6.74 -10.60 -9.88
C SER A 77 6.87 -9.20 -10.48
N ASP A 78 6.25 -8.98 -11.63
CA ASP A 78 6.21 -7.68 -12.30
C ASP A 78 5.21 -6.71 -11.64
N TRP A 79 4.20 -7.22 -10.92
CA TRP A 79 3.09 -6.42 -10.41
C TRP A 79 2.89 -6.42 -8.88
N ILE A 80 3.48 -7.39 -8.16
CA ILE A 80 3.37 -7.48 -6.69
C ILE A 80 4.63 -6.92 -6.03
N ARG A 81 4.46 -6.07 -5.01
CA ARG A 81 5.55 -5.55 -4.17
C ARG A 81 5.27 -5.82 -2.70
N VAL A 82 6.31 -5.77 -1.88
CA VAL A 82 6.20 -5.81 -0.41
C VAL A 82 6.31 -4.40 0.11
N ASP A 83 5.40 -4.01 0.98
CA ASP A 83 5.50 -2.73 1.70
C ASP A 83 5.83 -2.99 3.18
N PRO A 84 6.89 -2.37 3.72
CA PRO A 84 7.32 -2.58 5.11
C PRO A 84 6.63 -1.65 6.11
N TRP A 85 5.75 -0.74 5.70
CA TRP A 85 5.23 0.34 6.54
C TRP A 85 4.66 -0.17 7.87
N GLU A 86 3.82 -1.21 7.83
CA GLU A 86 3.20 -1.79 9.03
C GLU A 86 4.26 -2.36 9.99
N CYS A 87 5.30 -3.00 9.46
CA CYS A 87 6.39 -3.57 10.25
C CYS A 87 7.29 -2.51 10.92
N TYR A 88 7.26 -1.27 10.44
CA TYR A 88 8.07 -0.16 10.95
C TYR A 88 7.31 0.79 11.88
N GLN A 89 6.04 0.50 12.18
CA GLN A 89 5.31 1.24 13.20
C GLN A 89 5.79 0.85 14.60
N ASP A 90 5.60 1.72 15.59
CA ASP A 90 5.97 1.43 16.98
C ASP A 90 5.09 0.33 17.61
N THR A 91 3.86 0.19 17.11
CA THR A 91 2.86 -0.77 17.60
C THR A 91 2.12 -1.42 16.45
N TRP A 92 1.47 -2.54 16.74
CA TRP A 92 0.54 -3.17 15.81
C TRP A 92 -0.55 -2.20 15.33
N GLN A 93 -0.93 -2.32 14.05
CA GLN A 93 -1.92 -1.50 13.37
C GLN A 93 -3.11 -2.36 12.94
N THR A 94 -4.31 -1.78 12.94
CA THR A 94 -5.48 -2.49 12.39
C THR A 94 -5.40 -2.56 10.87
N THR A 95 -6.02 -3.57 10.27
CA THR A 95 -6.10 -3.68 8.80
C THR A 95 -6.73 -2.44 8.16
N CYS A 96 -7.67 -1.80 8.85
CA CYS A 96 -8.25 -0.54 8.41
C CYS A 96 -7.17 0.54 8.31
N SER A 97 -6.36 0.76 9.35
CA SER A 97 -5.26 1.74 9.32
C SER A 97 -4.24 1.48 8.20
N VAL A 98 -3.93 0.21 7.91
CA VAL A 98 -3.03 -0.16 6.79
C VAL A 98 -3.65 0.20 5.44
N LEU A 99 -4.95 -0.09 5.23
CA LEU A 99 -5.69 0.28 4.03
C LEU A 99 -5.73 1.81 3.84
N GLU A 100 -6.00 2.55 4.91
CA GLU A 100 -6.03 4.02 4.90
C GLU A 100 -4.66 4.62 4.58
N HIS A 101 -3.60 4.09 5.19
CA HIS A 101 -2.23 4.50 4.89
C HIS A 101 -1.93 4.40 3.39
N HIS A 102 -2.22 3.24 2.77
CA HIS A 102 -1.95 3.05 1.36
C HIS A 102 -2.85 3.92 0.47
N ARG A 103 -4.12 4.14 0.84
CA ARG A 103 -5.02 5.04 0.11
C ARG A 103 -4.47 6.47 0.10
N ASP A 104 -4.00 6.95 1.24
CA ASP A 104 -3.45 8.30 1.35
C ASP A 104 -2.10 8.42 0.65
N LEU A 105 -1.27 7.38 0.68
CA LEU A 105 -0.04 7.33 -0.11
C LEU A 105 -0.35 7.42 -1.61
N MET A 106 -1.33 6.68 -2.11
CA MET A 106 -1.73 6.72 -3.51
C MET A 106 -2.30 8.07 -3.91
N LYS A 107 -3.14 8.69 -3.08
CA LYS A 107 -3.66 10.05 -3.32
C LYS A 107 -2.52 11.07 -3.44
N ARG A 108 -1.50 10.98 -2.58
CA ARG A 108 -0.32 11.85 -2.67
C ARG A 108 0.48 11.62 -3.95
N VAL A 109 0.75 10.36 -4.30
CA VAL A 109 1.52 10.02 -5.51
C VAL A 109 0.78 10.49 -6.77
N THR A 110 -0.51 10.19 -6.90
CA THR A 110 -1.32 10.64 -8.04
C THR A 110 -1.41 12.17 -8.09
N GLY A 111 -1.60 12.83 -6.94
CA GLY A 111 -1.59 14.30 -6.86
C GLY A 111 -0.27 14.91 -7.33
N CYS A 112 0.87 14.35 -6.92
CA CYS A 112 2.20 14.78 -7.37
C CYS A 112 2.44 14.54 -8.86
N ILE A 113 2.00 13.40 -9.40
CA ILE A 113 2.12 13.11 -10.83
C ILE A 113 1.32 14.15 -11.63
N LEU A 114 0.08 14.42 -11.22
CA LEU A 114 -0.77 15.41 -11.89
C LEU A 114 -0.23 16.85 -11.73
N SER A 115 0.42 17.19 -10.60
CA SER A 115 1.00 18.52 -10.41
C SER A 115 2.29 18.74 -11.20
N ASN A 116 3.16 17.74 -11.30
CA ASN A 116 4.45 17.86 -11.98
C ASN A 116 4.34 17.98 -13.50
N VAL A 117 3.23 17.54 -14.09
CA VAL A 117 2.96 17.70 -15.53
C VAL A 117 2.52 19.13 -15.87
N ASN A 118 2.00 19.90 -14.89
CA ASN A 118 1.52 21.26 -15.09
C ASN A 118 2.62 22.34 -14.97
N THR A 119 3.86 21.96 -14.66
CA THR A 119 5.01 22.87 -14.63
C THR A 119 5.92 22.61 -15.83
N PRO A 120 6.02 23.52 -16.81
CA PRO A 120 7.06 23.42 -17.83
C PRO A 120 8.43 23.56 -17.16
N SER A 121 9.30 22.56 -17.36
CA SER A 121 10.67 22.61 -16.87
C SER A 121 11.42 23.74 -17.59
N MET A 122 11.64 24.85 -16.90
CA MET A 122 12.65 25.84 -17.28
C MET A 122 13.95 25.42 -16.60
N THR A 123 14.65 24.46 -17.18
CA THR A 123 16.06 24.24 -16.85
C THR A 123 16.85 25.22 -17.70
N PRO A 124 17.52 26.24 -17.14
CA PRO A 124 18.37 27.09 -17.94
C PRO A 124 19.57 26.26 -18.41
N VAL A 125 19.65 26.03 -19.72
CA VAL A 125 20.85 25.50 -20.37
C VAL A 125 21.95 26.55 -20.20
N ILE A 126 22.90 26.27 -19.31
CA ILE A 126 24.12 27.08 -19.14
C ILE A 126 24.93 26.94 -20.43
N GLY A 127 24.95 28.00 -21.23
CA GLY A 127 25.74 28.11 -22.45
C GLY A 127 27.24 28.09 -22.15
N GLN A 128 28.00 27.44 -23.03
CA GLN A 128 29.46 27.43 -23.03
C GLN A 128 30.02 28.86 -23.17
N PRO A 129 31.10 29.24 -22.46
CA PRO A 129 31.80 30.50 -22.72
C PRO A 129 32.71 30.37 -23.95
N GLN A 130 32.52 31.26 -24.93
CA GLN A 130 33.48 31.49 -26.00
C GLN A 130 34.70 32.28 -25.49
N HIS A 131 35.83 31.96 -26.11
CA HIS A 131 37.18 32.49 -25.94
C HIS A 131 37.27 33.99 -26.28
N GLU A 132 37.74 34.85 -25.37
CA GLU A 132 38.51 36.06 -25.71
C GLU A 132 39.54 36.39 -24.61
N THR A 133 40.77 36.70 -25.04
CA THR A 133 41.97 37.03 -24.23
C THR A 133 42.28 38.55 -24.26
N PRO A 134 43.14 39.08 -23.35
CA PRO A 134 42.95 40.37 -22.66
C PRO A 134 44.05 41.44 -22.87
N GLN A 135 43.80 42.72 -22.49
CA GLN A 135 44.78 43.78 -22.08
C GLN A 135 44.01 45.07 -21.55
N PRO A 136 44.61 46.09 -20.86
CA PRO A 136 45.02 46.08 -19.43
C PRO A 136 44.68 47.37 -18.57
N ILE A 137 44.56 47.19 -17.23
CA ILE A 137 45.01 47.99 -16.03
C ILE A 137 44.93 49.55 -16.01
N TYR A 138 44.28 50.27 -15.06
CA TYR A 138 44.62 50.66 -13.65
C TYR A 138 43.38 51.41 -13.04
N GLN A 139 43.04 51.46 -11.73
CA GLN A 139 43.84 51.87 -10.57
C GLN A 139 43.13 51.58 -9.19
N ASN A 140 43.96 51.31 -8.17
CA ASN A 140 43.80 51.29 -6.69
C ASN A 140 42.66 52.14 -6.05
N SER A 141 42.12 51.90 -4.83
CA SER A 141 42.58 51.14 -3.64
C SER A 141 41.51 51.07 -2.52
N ASN A 142 41.53 49.95 -1.78
CA ASN A 142 41.30 49.72 -0.33
C ASN A 142 40.07 50.27 0.45
N VAL A 143 39.19 49.37 0.90
CA VAL A 143 38.64 49.31 2.30
C VAL A 143 38.26 47.86 2.67
N PRO A 144 38.64 47.33 3.85
CA PRO A 144 38.13 46.05 4.36
C PRO A 144 37.19 46.18 5.59
N ALA A 145 36.47 45.07 5.84
CA ALA A 145 35.92 44.56 7.10
C ALA A 145 34.43 44.79 7.47
N LYS A 146 33.70 43.64 7.50
CA LYS A 146 32.48 43.30 8.28
C LYS A 146 32.74 43.37 9.81
N PRO A 147 31.76 43.05 10.70
CA PRO A 147 30.30 43.32 10.76
C PRO A 147 29.89 43.89 12.15
N THR A 148 28.64 44.31 12.37
CA THR A 148 28.14 44.58 13.75
C THR A 148 26.68 44.17 13.92
N ALA A 149 26.44 43.42 15.00
CA ALA A 149 25.16 42.96 15.49
C ALA A 149 24.48 44.04 16.36
N ALA A 150 23.15 44.07 16.37
CA ALA A 150 22.37 44.71 17.42
C ALA A 150 21.25 43.77 17.89
N LYS A 151 21.26 43.51 19.20
CA LYS A 151 20.27 42.77 20.00
C LYS A 151 19.21 43.73 20.56
N ILE A 152 18.18 43.12 21.19
CA ILE A 152 17.39 43.52 22.39
C ILE A 152 15.88 43.50 22.06
N LEU A 153 14.91 43.01 22.86
CA LEU A 153 14.68 42.03 23.95
C LEU A 153 13.44 42.55 24.72
N GLY A 154 12.47 41.67 25.04
CA GLY A 154 11.41 41.88 26.06
C GLY A 154 9.99 41.71 25.49
N LYS A 155 9.00 41.05 26.11
CA LYS A 155 8.83 40.48 27.46
C LYS A 155 7.64 39.47 27.41
N VAL A 156 7.82 38.35 28.13
CA VAL A 156 6.91 37.41 28.81
C VAL A 156 5.37 37.59 28.69
N GLY A 157 4.64 36.48 28.49
CA GLY A 157 3.24 36.36 28.92
C GLY A 157 2.47 35.14 28.39
N GLU A 158 2.45 34.07 29.19
CA GLU A 158 1.33 33.12 29.45
C GLU A 158 0.55 32.40 28.31
N SER A 159 0.29 31.10 28.57
CA SER A 159 -0.75 30.22 28.00
C SER A 159 -0.48 29.49 26.67
N LEU A 160 0.05 28.27 26.77
CA LEU A 160 -0.11 27.24 25.72
C LEU A 160 -1.20 26.25 26.16
N SER A 161 -2.45 26.62 25.91
CA SER A 161 -3.57 25.70 25.94
C SER A 161 -4.36 25.79 24.63
N ARG A 162 -4.39 24.66 23.91
CA ARG A 162 -5.35 24.24 22.86
C ARG A 162 -5.81 25.30 21.85
N ILE A 163 -5.36 25.16 20.61
CA ILE A 163 -6.23 25.42 19.45
C ILE A 163 -6.14 24.23 18.49
N CYS A 164 -7.29 23.59 18.34
CA CYS A 164 -7.60 22.52 17.42
C CYS A 164 -7.28 22.96 15.98
N CYS A 165 -6.71 22.05 15.18
CA CYS A 165 -6.63 22.21 13.73
C CYS A 165 -8.05 22.11 13.14
N VAL A 166 -8.81 23.20 13.24
CA VAL A 166 -10.05 23.39 12.49
C VAL A 166 -9.66 23.54 11.02
N ARG A 167 -10.21 22.67 10.19
CA ARG A 167 -10.11 22.66 8.72
C ARG A 167 -10.55 24.02 8.17
N PRO A 168 -9.77 24.74 7.33
CA PRO A 168 -10.29 25.92 6.68
C PRO A 168 -11.42 25.53 5.71
N PRO A 169 -12.44 26.38 5.50
CA PRO A 169 -13.43 26.15 4.46
C PRO A 169 -12.71 26.19 3.10
N VAL A 170 -12.91 25.15 2.29
CA VAL A 170 -12.44 25.13 0.91
C VAL A 170 -13.37 26.04 0.10
N GLU A 171 -13.00 27.30 -0.07
CA GLU A 171 -13.57 28.09 -1.15
C GLU A 171 -13.06 27.55 -2.48
N ARG A 172 -14.01 27.15 -3.31
CA ARG A 172 -13.80 26.57 -4.63
C ARG A 172 -13.38 27.69 -5.57
N PHE A 173 -12.07 27.95 -5.67
CA PHE A 173 -11.55 28.85 -6.69
C PHE A 173 -11.53 28.15 -8.04
N THR A 174 -12.50 28.46 -8.90
CA THR A 174 -12.34 28.28 -10.34
C THR A 174 -11.48 29.44 -10.84
N PHE A 175 -10.16 29.23 -10.92
CA PHE A 175 -9.30 30.10 -11.68
C PHE A 175 -9.56 29.81 -13.16
N VAL A 176 -10.25 30.72 -13.84
CA VAL A 176 -10.32 30.73 -15.31
C VAL A 176 -9.34 31.83 -15.74
N ASP A 177 -8.17 31.42 -16.22
CA ASP A 177 -7.25 32.32 -16.91
C ASP A 177 -7.78 32.54 -18.33
N GLU A 178 -8.31 33.74 -18.61
CA GLU A 178 -8.87 34.12 -19.91
C GLU A 178 -7.80 34.34 -20.99
N ASN A 179 -6.50 34.23 -20.70
CA ASN A 179 -5.43 34.46 -21.67
C ASN A 179 -4.56 33.24 -22.02
N ALA A 180 -4.89 32.04 -21.53
CA ALA A 180 -4.20 30.82 -21.96
C ALA A 180 -4.80 30.30 -23.29
N ASN A 181 -4.43 30.94 -24.39
CA ASN A 181 -4.70 30.44 -25.74
C ASN A 181 -3.78 29.25 -26.07
N LEU A 182 -3.87 28.17 -25.28
CA LEU A 182 -3.19 26.90 -25.51
C LEU A 182 -4.20 25.91 -26.09
N GLY A 183 -3.98 25.54 -27.34
CA GLY A 183 -4.74 24.50 -28.02
C GLY A 183 -4.79 23.21 -27.21
N THR A 184 -5.96 22.58 -27.21
CA THR A 184 -6.25 21.28 -26.60
C THR A 184 -6.01 21.24 -25.10
N VAL A 185 -7.02 21.68 -24.33
CA VAL A 185 -7.18 21.32 -22.92
C VAL A 185 -7.15 19.80 -22.82
N MET A 186 -6.01 19.25 -22.39
CA MET A 186 -5.89 17.84 -22.01
C MET A 186 -6.76 17.64 -20.77
N ARG A 187 -8.02 17.25 -20.96
CA ARG A 187 -8.83 16.72 -19.87
C ARG A 187 -8.25 15.35 -19.54
N TYR A 188 -7.40 15.28 -18.52
CA TYR A 188 -7.12 14.00 -17.87
C TYR A 188 -8.47 13.49 -17.36
N GLU A 189 -8.98 12.40 -17.93
CA GLU A 189 -10.01 11.64 -17.25
C GLU A 189 -9.45 11.26 -15.88
N GLU A 190 -10.16 11.67 -14.83
CA GLU A 190 -9.78 11.37 -13.46
C GLU A 190 -9.76 9.84 -13.31
N ILE A 191 -8.56 9.25 -13.33
CA ILE A 191 -8.39 7.81 -13.22
C ILE A 191 -8.91 7.41 -11.84
N GLU A 192 -10.04 6.69 -11.80
CA GLU A 192 -10.56 6.17 -10.54
C GLU A 192 -9.63 5.06 -10.04
N LEU A 193 -8.80 5.37 -9.04
CA LEU A 193 -7.89 4.44 -8.38
C LEU A 193 -8.47 4.01 -7.03
N ARG A 194 -8.61 2.69 -6.84
CA ARG A 194 -9.10 2.08 -5.59
C ARG A 194 -8.11 1.06 -5.03
N ILE A 195 -8.15 0.89 -3.72
CA ILE A 195 -7.45 -0.19 -3.02
C ILE A 195 -8.49 -1.17 -2.51
N LEU A 196 -8.31 -2.45 -2.80
CA LEU A 196 -9.16 -3.52 -2.30
C LEU A 196 -8.36 -4.42 -1.36
N LEU A 197 -8.98 -4.86 -0.26
CA LEU A 197 -8.38 -5.86 0.61
C LEU A 197 -8.52 -7.25 -0.03
N LEU A 198 -7.39 -7.88 -0.36
CA LEU A 198 -7.32 -9.26 -0.82
C LEU A 198 -7.19 -10.19 0.39
N CYS A 199 -8.09 -11.16 0.51
CA CYS A 199 -8.02 -12.15 1.59
C CYS A 199 -8.55 -13.53 1.21
N GLY A 200 -8.34 -14.50 2.10
CA GLY A 200 -8.93 -15.84 2.01
C GLY A 200 -10.21 -15.95 2.83
N SER A 201 -10.90 -17.10 2.69
CA SER A 201 -12.13 -17.41 3.44
C SER A 201 -11.96 -17.30 4.97
N ASP A 202 -10.81 -17.70 5.52
CA ASP A 202 -10.57 -17.67 6.97
C ASP A 202 -10.59 -16.22 7.53
N LEU A 203 -10.05 -15.25 6.77
CA LEU A 203 -10.09 -13.85 7.21
C LEU A 203 -11.53 -13.32 7.13
N LEU A 204 -12.26 -13.67 6.07
CA LEU A 204 -13.66 -13.32 5.96
C LEU A 204 -14.48 -13.90 7.12
N GLU A 205 -14.28 -15.17 7.44
CA GLU A 205 -14.96 -15.82 8.56
C GLU A 205 -14.62 -15.17 9.90
N SER A 206 -13.40 -14.65 10.04
CA SER A 206 -12.99 -13.92 11.24
C SER A 206 -13.81 -12.64 11.49
N PHE A 207 -14.40 -12.02 10.46
CA PHE A 207 -15.35 -10.90 10.63
C PHE A 207 -16.63 -11.30 11.38
N CYS A 208 -16.92 -12.59 11.50
CA CYS A 208 -18.05 -13.10 12.27
C CYS A 208 -17.69 -13.41 13.74
N ILE A 209 -16.42 -13.27 14.16
CA ILE A 209 -15.99 -13.53 15.53
C ILE A 209 -16.27 -12.29 16.40
N PRO A 210 -17.17 -12.38 17.41
CA PRO A 210 -17.52 -11.23 18.24
C PRO A 210 -16.31 -10.64 18.98
N GLY A 211 -16.15 -9.32 18.91
CA GLY A 211 -15.09 -8.59 19.61
C GLY A 211 -13.69 -8.70 18.98
N LEU A 212 -13.52 -9.48 17.91
CA LEU A 212 -12.24 -9.57 17.20
C LEU A 212 -12.00 -8.34 16.30
N TRP A 213 -13.06 -7.84 15.67
CA TRP A 213 -13.01 -6.68 14.79
C TRP A 213 -13.81 -5.52 15.39
N ASN A 214 -13.26 -4.32 15.29
CA ASN A 214 -14.03 -3.11 15.56
C ASN A 214 -15.08 -2.95 14.43
N GLU A 215 -16.34 -2.75 14.79
CA GLU A 215 -17.43 -2.66 13.80
C GLU A 215 -17.28 -1.46 12.86
N ALA A 216 -16.78 -0.32 13.35
CA ALA A 216 -16.55 0.87 12.52
C ALA A 216 -15.42 0.64 11.50
N ASP A 217 -14.31 0.02 11.93
CA ASP A 217 -13.24 -0.40 11.01
C ASP A 217 -13.79 -1.35 9.95
N MET A 218 -14.67 -2.29 10.34
CA MET A 218 -15.26 -3.24 9.40
C MET A 218 -16.19 -2.57 8.38
N GLU A 219 -16.97 -1.57 8.81
CA GLU A 219 -17.78 -0.76 7.88
C GLU A 219 -16.90 -0.02 6.87
N VAL A 220 -15.76 0.54 7.29
CA VAL A 220 -14.82 1.22 6.39
C VAL A 220 -14.16 0.20 5.44
N ILE A 221 -13.67 -0.93 5.94
CA ILE A 221 -13.01 -1.97 5.14
C ILE A 221 -13.94 -2.47 4.03
N VAL A 222 -15.19 -2.81 4.37
CA VAL A 222 -16.11 -3.44 3.41
C VAL A 222 -16.84 -2.39 2.57
N GLY A 223 -17.16 -1.22 3.13
CA GLY A 223 -17.92 -0.17 2.47
C GLY A 223 -17.08 0.78 1.62
N ASP A 224 -15.98 1.30 2.14
CA ASP A 224 -15.20 2.34 1.45
C ASP A 224 -14.16 1.73 0.51
N PHE A 225 -13.46 0.72 0.99
CA PHE A 225 -12.43 0.00 0.22
C PHE A 225 -13.06 -1.08 -0.64
N GLY A 226 -13.67 -2.07 0.01
CA GLY A 226 -14.13 -3.30 -0.59
C GLY A 226 -13.11 -4.43 -0.40
N ILE A 227 -13.61 -5.66 -0.46
CA ILE A 227 -12.83 -6.87 -0.25
C ILE A 227 -12.91 -7.79 -1.49
N VAL A 228 -11.80 -8.45 -1.80
CA VAL A 228 -11.73 -9.53 -2.79
C VAL A 228 -11.35 -10.78 -2.04
N VAL A 229 -12.19 -11.81 -2.14
CA VAL A 229 -11.95 -13.05 -1.42
C VAL A 229 -11.72 -14.20 -2.38
N VAL A 230 -10.62 -14.90 -2.13
CA VAL A 230 -10.29 -16.15 -2.80
C VAL A 230 -10.55 -17.29 -1.81
N PRO A 231 -11.68 -18.01 -1.94
CA PRO A 231 -12.04 -19.06 -0.99
C PRO A 231 -11.02 -20.20 -1.00
N ARG A 232 -10.77 -20.76 0.18
CA ARG A 232 -10.00 -21.99 0.38
C ARG A 232 -10.94 -23.09 0.87
N ASP A 233 -10.56 -24.34 0.61
CA ASP A 233 -11.15 -25.53 1.24
C ASP A 233 -12.68 -25.63 1.25
N ALA A 234 -13.31 -25.41 0.08
CA ALA A 234 -14.77 -25.48 -0.11
C ALA A 234 -15.58 -24.51 0.79
N ALA A 235 -14.96 -23.45 1.32
CA ALA A 235 -15.66 -22.50 2.17
C ALA A 235 -16.86 -21.86 1.45
N ASP A 236 -18.03 -21.95 2.09
CA ASP A 236 -19.27 -21.33 1.62
C ASP A 236 -19.26 -19.84 2.00
N THR A 237 -18.72 -19.03 1.08
CA THR A 237 -18.62 -17.57 1.25
C THR A 237 -19.99 -16.91 1.38
N ASP A 238 -21.01 -17.42 0.69
CA ASP A 238 -22.37 -16.88 0.76
C ASP A 238 -22.98 -17.10 2.15
N ARG A 239 -22.73 -18.25 2.77
CA ARG A 239 -23.13 -18.51 4.16
C ARG A 239 -22.41 -17.59 5.14
N ILE A 240 -21.10 -17.41 5.01
CA ILE A 240 -20.32 -16.52 5.88
C ILE A 240 -20.84 -15.07 5.76
N MET A 241 -21.06 -14.61 4.54
CA MET A 241 -21.60 -13.27 4.28
C MET A 241 -22.95 -13.04 4.94
N ASN A 242 -23.78 -14.08 5.05
CA ASN A 242 -25.10 -14.00 5.67
C ASN A 242 -25.08 -13.99 7.21
N HIS A 243 -23.99 -14.40 7.84
CA HIS A 243 -23.88 -14.41 9.30
C HIS A 243 -23.66 -13.02 9.90
N SER A 244 -22.97 -12.11 9.21
CA SER A 244 -22.74 -10.74 9.67
C SER A 244 -23.76 -9.76 9.08
N SER A 245 -24.33 -8.87 9.90
CA SER A 245 -25.23 -7.81 9.45
C SER A 245 -24.51 -6.80 8.53
N ILE A 246 -23.28 -6.43 8.85
CA ILE A 246 -22.46 -5.50 8.07
C ILE A 246 -22.06 -6.14 6.74
N LEU A 247 -21.60 -7.40 6.73
CA LEU A 247 -21.28 -8.09 5.47
C LEU A 247 -22.51 -8.20 4.55
N ARG A 248 -23.70 -8.52 5.11
CA ARG A 248 -24.96 -8.51 4.34
C ARG A 248 -25.28 -7.14 3.77
N LYS A 249 -25.13 -6.07 4.57
CA LYS A 249 -25.41 -4.68 4.17
C LYS A 249 -24.61 -4.28 2.91
N TYR A 250 -23.34 -4.65 2.84
CA TYR A 250 -22.45 -4.27 1.73
C TYR A 250 -22.35 -5.32 0.61
N ARG A 251 -23.10 -6.42 0.67
CA ARG A 251 -23.10 -7.47 -0.38
C ARG A 251 -23.57 -6.94 -1.75
N VAL A 252 -24.46 -5.95 -1.75
CA VAL A 252 -25.15 -5.44 -2.96
C VAL A 252 -24.81 -3.98 -3.31
N SER A 253 -24.06 -3.29 -2.45
CA SER A 253 -23.69 -1.88 -2.67
C SER A 253 -22.31 -1.79 -3.32
N PRO A 254 -22.13 -1.03 -4.42
CA PRO A 254 -20.81 -0.75 -4.97
C PRO A 254 -19.91 -0.04 -3.95
N PRO A 255 -18.65 -0.45 -3.76
CA PRO A 255 -18.00 -1.63 -4.35
C PRO A 255 -18.47 -2.93 -3.67
N SER A 256 -19.25 -3.76 -4.37
CA SER A 256 -19.67 -5.06 -3.82
C SER A 256 -18.42 -5.93 -3.63
N PRO A 257 -18.31 -6.69 -2.54
CA PRO A 257 -17.22 -7.63 -2.37
C PRO A 257 -17.18 -8.63 -3.54
N PHE A 258 -15.98 -8.90 -4.04
CA PHE A 258 -15.75 -9.71 -5.24
C PHE A 258 -15.33 -11.14 -4.87
N TRP A 259 -15.96 -12.12 -5.51
CA TRP A 259 -15.85 -13.54 -5.18
C TRP A 259 -15.52 -14.36 -6.42
N ASP A 260 -14.41 -15.09 -6.40
CA ASP A 260 -14.13 -16.10 -7.43
C ASP A 260 -14.59 -17.49 -6.98
N ASN A 261 -15.81 -17.86 -7.39
CA ASN A 261 -16.42 -19.17 -7.13
C ASN A 261 -15.93 -20.30 -8.05
N SER A 262 -14.87 -20.11 -8.86
CA SER A 262 -14.44 -21.13 -9.86
C SER A 262 -13.78 -22.41 -9.30
N GLY A 263 -14.18 -22.88 -8.11
CA GLY A 263 -14.05 -24.28 -7.67
C GLY A 263 -12.64 -24.84 -7.45
N THR A 264 -11.58 -24.06 -7.64
CA THR A 264 -10.20 -24.55 -7.46
C THR A 264 -9.78 -24.38 -6.00
N HIS A 265 -9.67 -25.51 -5.31
CA HIS A 265 -9.25 -25.57 -3.91
C HIS A 265 -7.76 -25.24 -3.79
N LEU A 266 -7.42 -24.19 -3.06
CA LEU A 266 -6.03 -23.81 -2.78
C LEU A 266 -5.66 -24.28 -1.35
N ILE A 267 -5.17 -25.52 -1.22
CA ILE A 267 -4.63 -26.03 0.04
C ILE A 267 -3.18 -25.52 0.19
N TYR A 268 -3.05 -24.28 0.62
CA TYR A 268 -1.75 -23.66 0.90
C TYR A 268 -1.83 -22.90 2.23
N CYS A 269 -1.40 -23.55 3.31
CA CYS A 269 -1.39 -22.99 4.65
C CYS A 269 0.02 -22.92 5.23
N PHE A 270 0.35 -21.82 5.93
CA PHE A 270 1.66 -21.65 6.56
C PHE A 270 1.93 -22.70 7.67
N PHE A 271 0.88 -23.31 8.23
CA PHE A 271 1.03 -24.43 9.16
C PHE A 271 1.61 -25.66 8.45
N LEU A 272 1.10 -25.99 7.27
CA LEU A 272 1.59 -27.13 6.48
C LEU A 272 3.02 -26.90 6.00
N SER A 273 3.38 -25.67 5.61
CA SER A 273 4.76 -25.38 5.20
C SER A 273 5.75 -25.50 6.37
N ARG A 274 5.36 -25.06 7.58
CA ARG A 274 6.16 -25.25 8.80
C ARG A 274 6.32 -26.72 9.15
N LEU A 275 5.23 -27.49 9.08
CA LEU A 275 5.24 -28.91 9.36
C LEU A 275 6.17 -29.66 8.39
N ALA A 276 6.08 -29.34 7.09
CA ALA A 276 6.99 -29.87 6.07
C ALA A 276 8.46 -29.52 6.36
N LEU A 277 8.74 -28.27 6.78
CA LEU A 277 10.09 -27.84 7.19
C LEU A 277 10.58 -28.62 8.42
N GLN A 278 9.74 -28.81 9.44
CA GLN A 278 10.09 -29.49 10.69
C GLN A 278 10.40 -30.98 10.48
N HIS A 279 9.67 -31.64 9.57
CA HIS A 279 9.88 -33.05 9.26
C HIS A 279 10.98 -33.30 8.22
N GLY A 280 11.60 -32.24 7.68
CA GLY A 280 12.55 -32.38 6.56
C GLY A 280 11.88 -32.96 5.31
N ASP A 281 10.60 -32.67 5.12
CA ASP A 281 9.79 -33.19 4.02
C ASP A 281 10.19 -32.49 2.70
N GLY A 282 10.52 -33.29 1.68
CA GLY A 282 10.79 -32.83 0.33
C GLY A 282 9.62 -32.04 -0.29
N HIS A 283 8.39 -32.22 0.21
CA HIS A 283 7.21 -31.47 -0.22
C HIS A 283 7.19 -30.00 0.19
N VAL A 284 8.18 -29.49 0.94
CA VAL A 284 8.29 -28.05 1.24
C VAL A 284 8.30 -27.18 -0.02
N VAL A 285 8.84 -27.70 -1.13
CA VAL A 285 8.85 -27.04 -2.44
C VAL A 285 7.46 -26.86 -3.03
N ASP A 286 6.47 -27.62 -2.60
CA ASP A 286 5.08 -27.45 -3.06
C ASP A 286 4.44 -26.20 -2.43
N TYR A 287 4.91 -25.80 -1.25
CA TYR A 287 4.37 -24.68 -0.48
C TYR A 287 5.17 -23.38 -0.59
N LEU A 288 6.50 -23.46 -0.73
CA LEU A 288 7.41 -22.32 -0.67
C LEU A 288 8.22 -22.19 -1.97
N SER A 289 8.66 -20.97 -2.30
CA SER A 289 9.61 -20.76 -3.40
C SER A 289 11.03 -21.11 -2.95
N GLN A 290 11.89 -21.54 -3.88
CA GLN A 290 13.27 -21.91 -3.58
C GLN A 290 14.04 -20.81 -2.81
N PRO A 291 13.98 -19.52 -3.20
CA PRO A 291 14.68 -18.46 -2.48
C PRO A 291 14.23 -18.32 -1.02
N VAL A 292 12.95 -18.57 -0.73
CA VAL A 292 12.41 -18.55 0.64
C VAL A 292 12.89 -19.75 1.43
N ILE A 293 12.91 -20.94 0.81
CA ILE A 293 13.45 -22.16 1.43
C ILE A 293 14.92 -21.97 1.79
N ASP A 294 15.74 -21.50 0.86
CA ASP A 294 17.17 -21.27 1.06
C ASP A 294 17.42 -20.29 2.22
N TYR A 295 16.62 -19.22 2.29
CA TYR A 295 16.70 -18.24 3.38
C TYR A 295 16.30 -18.83 4.73
N ILE A 296 15.23 -19.62 4.78
CA ILE A 296 14.75 -20.29 6.00
C ILE A 296 15.82 -21.24 6.54
N LEU A 297 16.40 -22.08 5.66
CA LEU A 297 17.45 -23.03 6.03
C LEU A 297 18.71 -22.30 6.50
N LYS A 298 19.15 -21.27 5.77
CA LYS A 298 20.32 -20.46 6.17
C LYS A 298 20.12 -19.75 7.52
N SER A 299 18.91 -19.28 7.78
CA SER A 299 18.56 -18.54 9.00
C SER A 299 18.09 -19.44 10.14
N GLN A 300 18.04 -20.76 9.93
CA GLN A 300 17.58 -21.76 10.90
C GLN A 300 16.18 -21.47 11.46
N LEU A 301 15.28 -20.93 10.63
CA LEU A 301 13.92 -20.58 11.04
C LEU A 301 13.01 -21.81 10.99
N TYR A 302 12.11 -21.94 11.97
CA TYR A 302 11.10 -23.01 12.06
C TYR A 302 11.63 -24.44 12.26
N ILE A 303 12.95 -24.63 12.40
CA ILE A 303 13.58 -25.97 12.48
C ILE A 303 13.45 -26.59 13.89
N ASN A 304 13.35 -25.77 14.95
CA ASN A 304 13.37 -26.22 16.35
C ASN A 304 12.20 -25.68 17.20
N THR A 305 11.06 -25.34 16.61
CA THR A 305 9.90 -24.90 17.41
C THR A 305 9.25 -26.11 18.11
N SER A 306 9.79 -26.46 19.28
CA SER A 306 9.08 -27.18 20.33
C SER A 306 8.11 -26.19 20.98
N GLY A 307 6.87 -26.15 20.49
CA GLY A 307 5.83 -25.25 21.01
C GLY A 307 4.48 -25.66 20.50
#